data_AF-A0A5N6E8Q2-F1
#
_entry.id   AF-A0A5N6E8Q2-F1
#
_cell.length_a   1.000
_cell.length_b   1.000
_cell.length_c   1.000
_cell.angle_alpha   90.00
_cell.angle_beta   90.00
_cell.angle_gamma   90.00
#
_symmetry.space_group_name_H-M   'P 1'
#
loop_
_entity.id
_entity.type
_entity.pdbx_description
1 polymer ?
#
loop_
_entity_poly.entity_id
_entity_poly.type
_entity_poly.pdbx_seq_one_letter_code
_entity_poly.pdbx_strand_id
1 'polypeptide(L)' 'MKHQMSSDAWETNKPLILRLYKHEGWPVKQVLKRIRTSNFNPSDSQVRSRLKSWGITKWS' A
#
# COMPACT_ATOMS: atom_id res chain seq x y z
N MET A 1 -19.30 4.87 8.32
CA MET A 1 -19.10 3.65 7.52
C MET A 1 -17.62 3.50 7.22
N LYS A 2 -17.00 2.36 7.54
CA LYS A 2 -15.60 2.12 7.21
C LYS A 2 -15.55 1.87 5.71
N HIS A 3 -14.98 2.78 4.93
CA HIS A 3 -14.66 2.55 3.52
C HIS A 3 -13.64 1.41 3.45
N GLN A 4 -14.12 0.16 3.46
CA GLN A 4 -13.32 -0.98 3.06
C GLN A 4 -13.11 -0.83 1.56
N MET A 5 -11.89 -0.46 1.19
CA MET A 5 -11.47 -0.46 -0.20
C MET A 5 -11.59 -1.89 -0.73
N SER A 6 -12.15 -2.05 -1.92
CA SER A 6 -12.35 -3.37 -2.52
C SER A 6 -11.00 -4.11 -2.63
N SER A 7 -11.03 -5.44 -2.49
CA SER A 7 -9.83 -6.27 -2.67
C SER A 7 -9.20 -6.02 -4.05
N ASP A 8 -10.04 -5.79 -5.06
CA ASP A 8 -9.62 -5.44 -6.43
C ASP A 8 -8.72 -4.22 -6.45
N ALA A 9 -9.11 -3.15 -5.77
CA ALA A 9 -8.32 -1.91 -5.76
C ALA A 9 -6.93 -2.12 -5.12
N TRP A 10 -6.83 -2.98 -4.10
CA TRP A 10 -5.54 -3.33 -3.50
C TRP A 10 -4.66 -4.17 -4.42
N GLU A 11 -5.23 -5.18 -5.08
CA GLU A 11 -4.46 -6.02 -6.01
C GLU A 11 -4.04 -5.23 -7.26
N THR A 12 -4.85 -4.30 -7.77
CA THR A 12 -4.45 -3.39 -8.85
C THR A 12 -3.27 -2.49 -8.46
N ASN A 13 -3.25 -1.98 -7.22
CA ASN A 13 -2.17 -1.09 -6.74
C ASN A 13 -0.96 -1.83 -6.19
N LYS A 14 -1.06 -3.14 -5.94
CA LYS A 14 -0.02 -3.97 -5.31
C LYS A 14 1.34 -3.88 -6.01
N PRO A 15 1.47 -3.97 -7.35
CA PRO A 15 2.78 -3.87 -8.01
C PRO A 15 3.47 -2.54 -7.76
N LEU A 16 2.71 -1.44 -7.76
CA LEU A 16 3.23 -0.10 -7.48
C LEU A 16 3.67 0.03 -6.02
N ILE A 17 2.85 -0.42 -5.06
CA ILE A 17 3.18 -0.42 -3.63
C ILE A 17 4.45 -1.24 -3.37
N LEU A 18 4.56 -2.42 -3.97
CA LEU A 18 5.73 -3.30 -3.89
C LEU A 18 6.99 -2.62 -4.42
N ARG A 19 6.92 -2.05 -5.62
CA ARG A 19 8.04 -1.33 -6.22
C ARG A 19 8.54 -0.21 -5.31
N LEU A 20 7.64 0.69 -4.88
CA LEU A 20 8.01 1.84 -4.06
C LEU A 20 8.55 1.40 -2.68
N TYR A 21 7.86 0.47 -2.01
CA TYR A 21 8.21 0.07 -0.65
C TYR A 21 9.43 -0.85 -0.58
N LYS A 22 9.48 -1.89 -1.43
CA LYS A 22 10.52 -2.92 -1.40
C LYS A 22 11.70 -2.58 -2.30
N HIS A 23 11.49 -2.22 -3.56
CA HIS A 23 12.59 -1.99 -4.49
C HIS A 23 13.24 -0.62 -4.31
N GLU A 24 12.44 0.43 -4.16
CA GLU A 24 12.94 1.81 -4.02
C GLU A 24 13.17 2.18 -2.54
N GLY A 25 12.78 1.32 -1.59
CA GLY A 25 13.02 1.52 -0.16
C GLY A 25 12.20 2.64 0.47
N TRP A 26 11.14 3.13 -0.18
CA TRP A 26 10.38 4.28 0.30
C TRP A 26 9.71 4.01 1.65
N PRO A 27 9.68 4.99 2.57
CA PRO A 27 8.87 4.90 3.77
C PRO A 27 7.36 4.91 3.42
N VAL A 28 6.53 4.24 4.24
CA VAL A 28 5.07 4.12 4.01
C VAL A 28 4.41 5.48 3.77
N LYS A 29 4.81 6.52 4.51
CA LYS A 29 4.31 7.89 4.32
C LYS A 29 4.56 8.44 2.92
N GLN A 30 5.68 8.11 2.29
CA GLN A 30 6.00 8.53 0.93
C GLN A 30 5.26 7.66 -0.11
N VAL A 31 5.16 6.35 0.12
CA VAL A 31 4.34 5.44 -0.68
C VAL A 31 2.88 5.91 -0.73
N LEU A 32 2.32 6.29 0.44
CA LEU A 32 0.97 6.85 0.56
C LEU A 32 0.76 8.08 -0.32
N LYS A 33 1.69 9.04 -0.28
CA LYS A 33 1.60 10.25 -1.12
C LYS A 33 1.52 9.92 -2.61
N ARG A 34 2.12 8.80 -3.03
CA ARG A 34 2.20 8.41 -4.44
C ARG A 34 1.01 7.57 -4.93
N ILE A 35 0.45 6.73 -4.05
CA ILE A 35 -0.66 5.82 -4.40
C ILE A 35 -2.03 6.43 -4.13
N ARG A 36 -2.11 7.48 -3.28
CA ARG A 36 -3.38 8.13 -2.96
C ARG A 36 -4.00 8.79 -4.19
N THR A 37 -5.22 8.38 -4.49
CA THR A 37 -6.08 8.95 -5.52
C THR A 37 -7.50 9.13 -4.96
N SER A 38 -8.40 9.78 -5.71
CA SER A 38 -9.80 9.96 -5.30
C SER A 38 -10.50 8.64 -4.97
N ASN A 39 -10.13 7.56 -5.68
CA ASN A 39 -10.78 6.25 -5.57
C ASN A 39 -9.96 5.25 -4.75
N PHE A 40 -8.71 5.59 -4.41
CA PHE A 40 -7.80 4.75 -3.64
C PHE A 40 -7.06 5.60 -2.61
N ASN A 41 -7.63 5.76 -1.41
CA ASN A 41 -7.07 6.64 -0.38
C ASN A 41 -6.83 5.89 0.95
N PRO A 42 -5.83 4.99 1.01
CA PRO A 42 -5.57 4.24 2.23
C PRO A 42 -4.87 5.10 3.30
N SER A 43 -5.05 4.70 4.55
CA SER A 43 -4.29 5.16 5.72
C SER A 43 -2.98 4.38 5.89
N ASP A 44 -2.06 4.92 6.69
CA ASP A 44 -0.77 4.28 7.01
C ASP A 44 -0.95 2.89 7.62
N SER A 45 -1.88 2.76 8.58
CA SER A 45 -2.23 1.49 9.20
C SER A 45 -2.77 0.46 8.21
N GLN A 46 -3.60 0.89 7.24
CA GLN A 46 -4.11 0.00 6.19
C GLN A 46 -2.99 -0.51 5.28
N VAL A 47 -2.08 0.36 4.85
CA VAL A 47 -0.93 -0.05 4.03
C VAL A 47 -0.04 -1.02 4.79
N ARG A 48 0.28 -0.76 6.07
CA ARG A 48 1.07 -1.69 6.89
C ARG A 48 0.39 -3.03 7.10
N SER A 49 -0.91 -3.02 7.40
CA SER A 49 -1.70 -4.24 7.55
C SER A 49 -1.70 -5.04 6.25
N ARG A 50 -1.83 -4.37 5.09
CA ARG A 50 -1.81 -5.04 3.78
C ARG A 50 -0.43 -5.56 3.40
N LEU A 51 0.63 -4.81 3.64
CA LEU A 51 2.01 -5.27 3.46
C LEU A 51 2.27 -6.54 4.28
N LYS A 52 1.82 -6.58 5.55
CA LYS A 52 1.89 -7.77 6.40
C LYS A 52 1.08 -8.94 5.83
N SER A 53 -0.14 -8.70 5.37
CA SER A 53 -1.00 -9.72 4.74
C SER A 53 -0.40 -10.29 3.46
N TRP A 54 0.39 -9.50 2.73
CA TRP A 54 1.10 -9.93 1.53
C TRP A 54 2.48 -10.56 1.83
N GLY A 55 2.88 -10.67 3.10
CA GLY A 55 4.20 -11.19 3.49
C GLY A 55 5.37 -10.30 3.08
N ILE A 56 5.13 -9.00 2.86
CA ILE A 56 6.14 -8.07 2.38
C ILE A 56 6.83 -7.41 3.57
N THR A 57 8.11 -7.70 3.74
CA THR A 57 9.01 -6.99 4.66
C THR A 57 9.89 -6.00 3.90
N LYS A 58 10.33 -4.94 4.59
CA LYS A 58 11.32 -4.00 4.07
C LYS A 58 12.70 -4.67 4.20
N TRP A 59 12.96 -5.57 3.26
CA TRP A 59 14.19 -6.35 3.12
C TRP A 59 14.40 -7.45 4.18
N SER A 60 14.93 -8.58 3.68
CA SER A 60 15.95 -9.40 4.34
C SER A 60 17.30 -8.96 3.78
#